data_AF-A0A954IUM0-F1
#
_entry.id   AF-A0A954IUM0-F1
#
_cell.length_a   1.000
_cell.length_b   1.000
_cell.length_c   1.000
_cell.angle_alpha   90.00
_cell.angle_beta   90.00
_cell.angle_gamma   90.00
#
_symmetry.space_group_name_H-M   'P 1'
#
loop_
_entity.id
_entity.type
_entity.pdbx_description
1 polymer ?
#
loop_
_entity_poly.entity_id
_entity_poly.type
_entity_poly.pdbx_seq_one_letter_code
_entity_poly.pdbx_strand_id
1 'polypeptide(L)'
;MLSGASALAEPIDADVLLQGGTIVDGTGKPGYPGDVAIKGNKIVGVGKLELGKVALTVDCKGLVIAPGFIDLHNHSDRQVIDPQTSGLVNYLTQGCTTIVTGNCGAGPVDVEEYHRKLAEAGVGANIAHLLPQGSLRSSVMGTALRDPSNEELEEMKRLTKKAMQDGAWGMSTGLIYVPGTYAKTEELIEIAKVVSQNNGIYASHIRNEGTNLLAAVDEALRIGKEAELPVHISHFKYSGRDAWGLVRRAVEQIETARAQGQVATADQYPYIASSTSLDATIIPTWALAGGRKALIERLDDPKQGARIRQTMTENLKKRN
;
A
#
# COMPACT_ATOMS: atom_id res chain seq x y z
N MET A 1 26.26 42.67 -39.87
CA MET A 1 25.78 41.28 -39.99
C MET A 1 26.76 40.39 -39.25
N LEU A 2 26.40 39.92 -38.05
CA LEU A 2 27.08 38.81 -37.38
C LEU A 2 25.96 37.97 -36.77
N SER A 3 25.62 36.90 -37.49
CA SER A 3 24.68 35.87 -37.08
C SER A 3 25.28 35.08 -35.93
N GLY A 4 24.66 35.16 -34.74
CA GLY A 4 24.91 34.20 -33.67
C GLY A 4 24.34 32.85 -34.09
N ALA A 5 25.21 31.93 -34.49
CA ALA A 5 24.84 30.52 -34.61
C ALA A 5 24.58 30.00 -33.19
N SER A 6 23.31 29.79 -32.85
CA SER A 6 22.94 28.91 -31.75
C SER A 6 23.54 27.55 -32.05
N ALA A 7 24.33 26.98 -31.13
CA ALA A 7 24.72 25.58 -31.22
C ALA A 7 23.43 24.76 -31.35
N LEU A 8 23.25 24.08 -32.48
CA LEU A 8 22.16 23.13 -32.66
C LEU A 8 22.38 22.03 -31.63
N ALA A 9 21.34 21.70 -30.86
CA ALA A 9 21.42 20.62 -29.89
C ALA A 9 21.78 19.31 -30.63
N GLU A 10 22.63 18.48 -30.04
CA GLU A 10 22.98 17.21 -30.68
C GLU A 10 21.72 16.33 -30.86
N PRO A 11 21.55 15.66 -32.02
CA PRO A 11 20.42 14.77 -32.23
C PRO A 11 20.35 13.64 -31.20
N ILE A 12 19.15 13.32 -30.73
CA ILE A 12 18.91 12.31 -29.69
C ILE A 12 18.75 10.93 -30.33
N ASP A 13 19.67 10.02 -30.02
CA ASP A 13 19.50 8.59 -30.30
C ASP A 13 18.57 7.92 -29.28
N ALA A 14 17.69 7.02 -29.74
CA ALA A 14 16.73 6.32 -28.90
C ALA A 14 16.57 4.84 -29.29
N ASP A 15 16.30 3.99 -28.30
CA ASP A 15 15.89 2.60 -28.52
C ASP A 15 14.39 2.55 -28.83
N VAL A 16 13.58 3.36 -28.13
CA VAL A 16 12.14 3.51 -28.37
C VAL A 16 11.77 4.98 -28.45
N LEU A 17 11.01 5.35 -29.47
CA LEU A 17 10.37 6.65 -29.61
C LEU A 17 8.85 6.48 -29.55
N LEU A 18 8.21 7.16 -28.60
CA LEU A 18 6.77 7.36 -28.57
C LEU A 18 6.47 8.66 -29.31
N GLN A 19 5.90 8.59 -30.51
CA GLN A 19 5.81 9.72 -31.43
C GLN A 19 4.40 10.31 -31.51
N GLY A 20 4.29 11.63 -31.47
CA GLY A 20 3.10 12.38 -31.86
C GLY A 20 1.92 12.29 -30.88
N GLY A 21 2.17 11.95 -29.61
CA GLY A 21 1.16 11.84 -28.58
C GLY A 21 0.88 13.14 -27.82
N THR A 22 -0.13 13.10 -26.93
CA THR A 22 -0.32 14.12 -25.90
C THR A 22 0.42 13.69 -24.64
N ILE A 23 1.47 14.41 -24.26
CA ILE A 23 2.27 14.15 -23.07
C ILE A 23 1.52 14.68 -21.84
N VAL A 24 1.24 13.79 -20.88
CA VAL A 24 0.74 14.12 -19.54
C VAL A 24 1.79 13.65 -18.54
N ASP A 25 2.64 14.57 -18.09
CA ASP A 25 3.88 14.27 -17.35
C ASP A 25 3.70 13.97 -15.85
N GLY A 26 2.46 14.00 -15.35
CA GLY A 26 2.14 13.76 -13.95
C GLY A 26 2.31 14.97 -13.02
N THR A 27 2.70 16.15 -13.53
CA THR A 27 2.86 17.38 -12.72
C THR A 27 1.55 18.08 -12.37
N GLY A 28 0.42 17.58 -12.89
CA GLY A 28 -0.91 18.20 -12.75
C GLY A 28 -1.19 19.32 -13.75
N LYS A 29 -0.23 19.66 -14.62
CA LYS A 29 -0.43 20.62 -15.73
C LYS A 29 -1.23 19.99 -16.88
N PRO A 30 -1.91 20.80 -17.71
CA PRO A 30 -2.54 20.31 -18.94
C PRO A 30 -1.51 19.61 -19.85
N GLY A 31 -1.96 18.56 -20.55
CA GLY A 31 -1.11 17.85 -21.49
C GLY A 31 -0.74 18.69 -22.71
N TYR A 32 0.40 18.36 -23.33
CA TYR A 32 0.93 19.07 -24.50
C TYR A 32 1.41 18.09 -25.58
N PRO A 33 1.36 18.45 -26.87
CA PRO A 33 1.81 17.57 -27.93
C PRO A 33 3.34 17.39 -27.89
N GLY A 34 3.80 16.17 -28.17
CA GLY A 34 5.22 15.92 -28.34
C GLY A 34 5.58 14.44 -28.38
N ASP A 35 6.88 14.19 -28.41
CA ASP A 35 7.48 12.88 -28.46
C ASP A 35 8.17 12.53 -27.14
N VAL A 36 8.33 11.25 -26.85
CA VAL A 36 9.15 10.76 -25.74
C VAL A 36 10.16 9.74 -26.26
N ALA A 37 11.44 10.04 -26.08
CA ALA A 37 12.55 9.19 -26.48
C ALA A 37 13.12 8.44 -25.27
N ILE A 38 13.32 7.13 -25.43
CA ILE A 38 13.79 6.21 -24.38
C ILE A 38 15.05 5.50 -24.88
N LYS A 39 16.09 5.45 -24.04
CA LYS A 39 17.32 4.69 -24.29
C LYS A 39 17.68 3.88 -23.04
N GLY A 40 17.83 2.57 -23.20
CA GLY A 40 17.93 1.62 -22.09
C GLY A 40 16.75 1.76 -21.13
N ASN A 41 17.04 2.11 -19.88
CA ASN A 41 16.05 2.28 -18.81
C ASN A 41 15.75 3.76 -18.49
N LYS A 42 16.08 4.70 -19.38
CA LYS A 42 15.92 6.13 -19.15
C LYS A 42 15.18 6.83 -20.27
N ILE A 43 14.40 7.83 -19.89
CA ILE A 43 13.88 8.85 -20.80
C ILE A 43 15.04 9.79 -21.13
N VAL A 44 15.34 9.97 -22.42
CA VAL A 44 16.44 10.80 -22.93
C VAL A 44 15.97 12.07 -23.65
N GLY A 45 14.66 12.19 -23.90
CA GLY A 45 14.07 13.40 -24.48
C GLY A 45 12.55 13.40 -24.34
N VAL A 46 11.97 14.59 -24.15
CA VAL A 46 10.52 14.83 -24.05
C VAL A 46 10.16 16.11 -24.81
N GLY A 47 9.07 16.10 -25.58
CA GLY A 47 8.55 17.26 -26.29
C GLY A 47 8.97 17.29 -27.76
N LYS A 48 9.43 18.45 -28.25
CA LYS A 48 9.93 18.57 -29.63
C LYS A 48 11.40 18.16 -29.65
N LEU A 49 11.71 17.09 -30.37
CA LEU A 49 13.05 16.48 -30.39
C LEU A 49 13.67 16.57 -31.78
N GLU A 50 14.97 16.85 -31.82
CA GLU A 50 15.80 16.57 -33.00
C GLU A 50 16.33 15.15 -32.83
N LEU A 51 15.86 14.23 -33.68
CA LEU A 51 16.12 12.81 -33.54
C LEU A 51 17.31 12.36 -34.37
N GLY A 52 18.18 11.57 -33.75
CA GLY A 52 19.24 10.81 -34.40
C GLY A 52 18.71 9.44 -34.85
N LYS A 53 19.43 8.37 -34.46
CA LYS A 53 19.05 6.99 -34.74
C LYS A 53 17.96 6.53 -33.76
N VAL A 54 16.88 5.98 -34.31
CA VAL A 54 15.78 5.37 -33.53
C VAL A 54 15.63 3.91 -33.92
N ALA A 55 15.60 2.99 -32.95
CA ALA A 55 15.44 1.56 -33.23
C ALA A 55 13.98 1.12 -33.39
N LEU A 56 13.07 1.62 -32.55
CA LEU A 56 11.63 1.38 -32.62
C LEU A 56 10.85 2.69 -32.48
N THR A 57 9.93 2.94 -33.40
CA THR A 57 8.97 4.06 -33.29
C THR A 57 7.57 3.51 -33.06
N VAL A 58 6.87 4.04 -32.07
CA VAL A 58 5.46 3.77 -31.76
C VAL A 58 4.65 5.02 -32.10
N ASP A 59 3.68 4.90 -33.00
CA ASP A 59 2.75 5.99 -33.32
C ASP A 59 1.74 6.16 -32.18
N CYS A 60 1.82 7.30 -31.49
CA CYS A 60 0.94 7.68 -30.38
C CYS A 60 -0.06 8.77 -30.78
N LYS A 61 -0.29 9.01 -32.08
CA LYS A 61 -1.24 10.02 -32.54
C LYS A 61 -2.64 9.75 -32.00
N GLY A 62 -3.21 10.78 -31.35
CA GLY A 62 -4.53 10.68 -30.71
C GLY A 62 -4.53 9.91 -29.38
N LEU A 63 -3.36 9.48 -28.90
CA LEU A 63 -3.17 8.83 -27.61
C LEU A 63 -2.50 9.76 -26.60
N VAL A 64 -2.52 9.33 -25.33
CA VAL A 64 -1.80 9.98 -24.23
C VAL A 64 -0.53 9.20 -23.94
N ILE A 65 0.58 9.92 -23.73
CA ILE A 65 1.83 9.40 -23.20
C ILE A 65 1.94 9.91 -21.76
N ALA A 66 1.99 8.99 -20.79
CA ALA A 66 2.06 9.33 -19.36
C ALA A 66 3.09 8.44 -18.65
N PRO A 67 3.56 8.84 -17.46
CA PRO A 67 4.23 7.92 -16.54
C PRO A 67 3.38 6.68 -16.31
N GLY A 68 4.03 5.52 -16.19
CA GLY A 68 3.33 4.30 -15.80
C GLY A 68 2.68 4.46 -14.42
N PHE A 69 1.49 3.87 -14.25
CA PHE A 69 0.73 4.05 -13.02
C PHE A 69 1.40 3.32 -11.85
N ILE A 70 1.27 3.91 -10.66
CA ILE A 70 1.77 3.35 -9.41
C ILE A 70 0.57 2.87 -8.61
N ASP A 71 0.42 1.56 -8.46
CA ASP A 71 -0.60 0.97 -7.60
C ASP A 71 -0.10 0.96 -6.14
N LEU A 72 -0.64 1.87 -5.33
CA LEU A 72 -0.25 2.05 -3.92
C LEU A 72 -0.82 0.96 -3.00
N HIS A 73 -1.80 0.17 -3.44
CA HIS A 73 -2.53 -0.74 -2.57
C HIS A 73 -2.72 -2.13 -3.18
N ASN A 74 -1.67 -2.93 -3.11
CA ASN A 74 -1.61 -4.24 -3.74
C ASN A 74 -1.43 -5.39 -2.73
N HIS A 75 -2.03 -6.54 -3.04
CA HIS A 75 -1.98 -7.78 -2.25
C HIS A 75 -1.42 -8.99 -3.02
N SER A 76 -0.61 -8.73 -4.06
CA SER A 76 0.00 -9.76 -4.92
C SER A 76 1.27 -10.37 -4.33
N ASP A 77 1.53 -10.21 -3.02
CA ASP A 77 2.77 -10.59 -2.33
C ASP A 77 3.26 -12.00 -2.66
N ARG A 78 2.33 -12.94 -2.86
CA ARG A 78 2.64 -14.34 -3.21
C ARG A 78 2.73 -14.56 -4.71
N GLN A 79 1.89 -13.86 -5.47
CA GLN A 79 1.80 -13.99 -6.93
C GLN A 79 3.04 -13.43 -7.62
N VAL A 80 3.65 -12.38 -7.06
CA VAL A 80 4.86 -11.77 -7.63
C VAL A 80 6.11 -12.65 -7.52
N ILE A 81 6.13 -13.62 -6.61
CA ILE A 81 7.23 -14.58 -6.43
C ILE A 81 6.95 -15.95 -7.04
N ASP A 82 5.78 -16.13 -7.65
CA ASP A 82 5.43 -17.35 -8.38
C ASP A 82 5.75 -17.13 -9.88
N PRO A 83 6.64 -17.92 -10.50
CA PRO A 83 6.99 -17.79 -11.91
C PRO A 83 5.79 -17.84 -12.89
N GLN A 84 4.66 -18.44 -12.50
CA GLN A 84 3.45 -18.48 -13.34
C GLN A 84 2.68 -17.16 -13.34
N THR A 85 2.87 -16.32 -12.31
CA THR A 85 2.09 -15.10 -12.10
C THR A 85 2.94 -13.85 -11.89
N SER A 86 4.26 -13.99 -11.79
CA SER A 86 5.23 -12.89 -11.56
C SER A 86 5.22 -11.84 -12.66
N GLY A 87 4.71 -12.20 -13.85
CA GLY A 87 4.50 -11.27 -14.95
C GLY A 87 3.45 -10.18 -14.69
N LEU A 88 2.55 -10.35 -13.70
CA LEU A 88 1.54 -9.34 -13.31
C LEU A 88 0.74 -8.76 -14.50
N VAL A 89 0.40 -9.61 -15.48
CA VAL A 89 -0.22 -9.18 -16.74
C VAL A 89 -1.50 -8.38 -16.51
N ASN A 90 -2.30 -8.75 -15.50
CA ASN A 90 -3.51 -8.02 -15.14
C ASN A 90 -3.25 -6.55 -14.74
N TYR A 91 -2.11 -6.25 -14.09
CA TYR A 91 -1.72 -4.88 -13.74
C TYR A 91 -1.06 -4.16 -14.91
N LEU A 92 -0.19 -4.84 -15.66
CA LEU A 92 0.45 -4.27 -16.85
C LEU A 92 -0.58 -3.84 -17.90
N THR A 93 -1.62 -4.64 -18.13
CA THR A 93 -2.71 -4.30 -19.07
C THR A 93 -3.55 -3.11 -18.63
N GLN A 94 -3.46 -2.68 -17.37
CA GLN A 94 -4.07 -1.45 -16.85
C GLN A 94 -3.12 -0.26 -16.91
N GLY A 95 -1.85 -0.46 -17.30
CA GLY A 95 -0.82 0.57 -17.34
C GLY A 95 -0.02 0.73 -16.04
N CYS A 96 -0.22 -0.16 -15.05
CA CYS A 96 0.56 -0.14 -13.81
C CYS A 96 1.97 -0.68 -14.05
N THR A 97 2.99 0.09 -13.69
CA THR A 97 4.40 -0.31 -13.82
C THR A 97 5.11 -0.46 -12.47
N THR A 98 4.47 -0.01 -11.39
CA THR A 98 4.96 -0.16 -10.02
C THR A 98 3.80 -0.55 -9.13
N ILE A 99 4.02 -1.50 -8.22
CA ILE A 99 3.04 -1.88 -7.20
C ILE A 99 3.65 -1.83 -5.80
N VAL A 100 2.84 -1.49 -4.81
CA VAL A 100 3.21 -1.47 -3.39
C VAL A 100 2.61 -2.69 -2.69
N THR A 101 3.47 -3.57 -2.19
CA THR A 101 3.10 -4.84 -1.52
C THR A 101 3.25 -4.72 -0.01
N GLY A 102 2.82 -5.76 0.73
CA GLY A 102 2.88 -5.78 2.19
C GLY A 102 1.81 -4.90 2.83
N ASN A 103 0.69 -4.66 2.15
CA ASN A 103 -0.43 -3.83 2.62
C ASN A 103 -1.29 -4.53 3.68
N CYS A 104 -2.09 -3.75 4.41
CA CYS A 104 -3.04 -4.23 5.43
C CYS A 104 -2.42 -5.15 6.51
N GLY A 105 -1.14 -4.99 6.83
CA GLY A 105 -0.46 -5.75 7.88
C GLY A 105 -0.23 -7.23 7.56
N ALA A 106 -0.40 -7.66 6.30
CA ALA A 106 -0.20 -9.05 5.88
C ALA A 106 0.86 -9.15 4.76
N GLY A 107 1.80 -10.09 4.88
CA GLY A 107 2.81 -10.33 3.85
C GLY A 107 4.13 -10.88 4.43
N PRO A 108 5.17 -10.98 3.59
CA PRO A 108 6.53 -11.35 4.01
C PRO A 108 7.10 -10.37 5.05
N VAL A 109 7.80 -10.90 6.06
CA VAL A 109 8.49 -10.09 7.09
C VAL A 109 10.00 -10.05 6.82
N ASP A 110 10.56 -11.14 6.30
CA ASP A 110 11.96 -11.19 5.85
C ASP A 110 12.07 -10.54 4.46
N VAL A 111 12.40 -9.26 4.47
CA VAL A 111 12.46 -8.40 3.28
C VAL A 111 13.60 -8.82 2.36
N GLU A 112 14.76 -9.17 2.92
CA GLU A 112 15.90 -9.67 2.16
C GLU A 112 15.54 -10.96 1.39
N GLU A 113 14.95 -11.94 2.10
CA GLU A 113 14.50 -13.17 1.44
C GLU A 113 13.44 -12.90 0.38
N TYR A 114 12.51 -11.98 0.67
CA TYR A 114 11.46 -11.60 -0.28
C TYR A 114 12.05 -10.96 -1.54
N HIS A 115 12.95 -9.99 -1.41
CA HIS A 115 13.62 -9.35 -2.54
C HIS A 115 14.41 -10.35 -3.39
N ARG A 116 15.09 -11.33 -2.76
CA ARG A 116 15.75 -12.42 -3.49
C ARG A 116 14.76 -13.23 -4.32
N LYS A 117 13.61 -13.60 -3.75
CA LYS A 117 12.55 -14.34 -4.47
C LYS A 117 11.95 -13.54 -5.62
N LEU A 118 11.77 -12.23 -5.46
CA LEU A 118 11.32 -11.36 -6.56
C LEU A 118 12.33 -11.37 -7.72
N ALA A 119 13.63 -11.24 -7.42
CA ALA A 119 14.68 -11.27 -8.43
C ALA A 119 14.72 -12.62 -9.18
N GLU A 120 14.57 -13.74 -8.45
CA GLU A 120 14.52 -15.09 -9.03
C GLU A 120 13.28 -15.31 -9.91
N ALA A 121 12.13 -14.74 -9.52
CA ALA A 121 10.88 -14.89 -10.24
C ALA A 121 10.77 -14.02 -11.51
N GLY A 122 11.63 -13.00 -11.67
CA GLY A 122 11.61 -12.10 -12.82
C GLY A 122 10.34 -11.26 -12.92
N VAL A 123 10.03 -10.49 -11.88
CA VAL A 123 8.78 -9.71 -11.77
C VAL A 123 8.61 -8.72 -12.92
N GLY A 124 7.41 -8.64 -13.48
CA GLY A 124 7.08 -7.76 -14.61
C GLY A 124 6.90 -6.28 -14.27
N ALA A 125 6.89 -5.91 -12.99
CA ALA A 125 6.70 -4.54 -12.50
C ALA A 125 7.71 -4.23 -11.39
N ASN A 126 7.92 -2.93 -11.11
CA ASN A 126 8.68 -2.51 -9.96
C ASN A 126 7.90 -2.81 -8.67
N ILE A 127 8.60 -3.23 -7.62
CA ILE A 127 7.99 -3.53 -6.32
C ILE A 127 8.55 -2.58 -5.26
N ALA A 128 7.66 -1.90 -4.54
CA ALA A 128 7.97 -1.32 -3.24
C ALA A 128 7.29 -2.17 -2.16
N HIS A 129 8.02 -2.62 -1.16
CA HIS A 129 7.48 -3.51 -0.12
C HIS A 129 7.37 -2.80 1.23
N LEU A 130 6.21 -2.88 1.88
CA LEU A 130 5.99 -2.41 3.25
C LEU A 130 6.13 -3.58 4.21
N LEU A 131 6.75 -3.36 5.37
CA LEU A 131 6.78 -4.33 6.45
C LEU A 131 5.35 -4.54 7.01
N PRO A 132 4.77 -5.74 6.93
CA PRO A 132 3.41 -5.98 7.40
C PRO A 132 3.36 -6.23 8.91
N GLN A 133 2.86 -5.26 9.68
CA GLN A 133 2.86 -5.29 11.14
C GLN A 133 2.13 -6.50 11.74
N GLY A 134 1.01 -6.93 11.15
CA GLY A 134 0.28 -8.10 11.64
C GLY A 134 1.08 -9.39 11.49
N SER A 135 1.83 -9.53 10.39
CA SER A 135 2.72 -10.68 10.15
C SER A 135 3.97 -10.62 11.03
N LEU A 136 4.54 -9.42 11.20
CA LEU A 136 5.62 -9.16 12.16
C LEU A 136 5.21 -9.60 13.57
N ARG A 137 4.07 -9.12 14.06
CA ARG A 137 3.54 -9.48 15.36
C ARG A 137 3.30 -10.99 15.47
N SER A 138 2.72 -11.60 14.45
CA SER A 138 2.50 -13.05 14.43
C SER A 138 3.79 -13.86 14.46
N SER A 139 4.89 -13.35 13.89
CA SER A 139 6.19 -14.05 13.89
C SER A 139 6.84 -14.11 15.27
N VAL A 140 6.53 -13.15 16.15
CA VAL A 140 7.10 -13.06 17.50
C VAL A 140 6.19 -13.71 18.55
N MET A 141 4.89 -13.44 18.49
CA MET A 141 3.94 -13.84 19.55
C MET A 141 2.69 -14.56 19.04
N GLY A 142 2.66 -14.95 17.76
CA GLY A 142 1.52 -15.61 17.14
C GLY A 142 0.24 -14.75 17.19
N THR A 143 -0.90 -15.41 17.37
CA THR A 143 -2.22 -14.77 17.43
C THR A 143 -2.68 -14.52 18.87
N ALA A 144 -1.75 -14.28 19.78
CA ALA A 144 -2.05 -14.05 21.18
C ALA A 144 -2.80 -12.72 21.38
N LEU A 145 -3.96 -12.80 22.05
CA LEU A 145 -4.78 -11.66 22.49
C LEU A 145 -4.25 -11.14 23.84
N ARG A 146 -3.11 -10.45 23.79
CA ARG A 146 -2.48 -9.76 24.93
C ARG A 146 -1.48 -8.75 24.40
N ASP A 147 -1.06 -7.83 25.25
CA ASP A 147 0.09 -6.96 24.96
C ASP A 147 1.37 -7.80 24.83
N PRO A 148 2.34 -7.37 23.99
CA PRO A 148 3.66 -7.98 23.97
C PRO A 148 4.38 -7.76 25.30
N SER A 149 5.22 -8.71 25.70
CA SER A 149 6.21 -8.45 26.74
C SER A 149 7.25 -7.43 26.23
N ASN A 150 8.08 -6.90 27.13
CA ASN A 150 9.18 -6.02 26.72
C ASN A 150 10.14 -6.74 25.75
N GLU A 151 10.43 -8.03 25.97
CA GLU A 151 11.29 -8.82 25.09
C GLU A 151 10.66 -9.01 23.70
N GLU A 152 9.35 -9.27 23.63
CA GLU A 152 8.63 -9.41 22.36
C GLU A 152 8.54 -8.08 21.60
N LEU A 153 8.33 -6.96 22.30
CA LEU A 153 8.31 -5.64 21.67
C LEU A 153 9.70 -5.26 21.13
N GLU A 154 10.77 -5.49 21.90
CA GLU A 154 12.13 -5.25 21.42
C GLU A 154 12.50 -6.16 20.25
N GLU A 155 12.03 -7.41 20.22
CA GLU A 155 12.23 -8.29 19.07
C GLU A 155 11.49 -7.78 17.82
N MET A 156 10.23 -7.32 17.96
CA MET A 156 9.51 -6.69 16.85
C MET A 156 10.22 -5.43 16.33
N LYS A 157 10.77 -4.60 17.22
CA LYS A 157 11.58 -3.42 16.84
C LYS A 157 12.87 -3.82 16.14
N ARG A 158 13.55 -4.88 16.60
CA ARG A 158 14.77 -5.41 15.97
C ARG A 158 14.49 -5.91 14.55
N LEU A 159 13.43 -6.70 14.37
CA LEU A 159 13.00 -7.18 13.06
C LEU A 159 12.57 -6.04 12.14
N THR A 160 11.89 -5.02 12.68
CA THR A 160 11.54 -3.81 11.93
C THR A 160 12.77 -3.08 11.42
N LYS A 161 13.78 -2.91 12.29
CA LYS A 161 15.06 -2.30 11.89
C LYS A 161 15.74 -3.10 10.78
N LYS A 162 15.79 -4.44 10.89
CA LYS A 162 16.34 -5.29 9.81
C LYS A 162 15.56 -5.08 8.50
N ALA A 163 14.24 -5.17 8.54
CA ALA A 163 13.39 -4.99 7.37
C ALA A 163 13.61 -3.65 6.65
N MET A 164 13.73 -2.55 7.40
CA MET A 164 14.05 -1.23 6.83
C MET A 164 15.47 -1.19 6.22
N GLN A 165 16.46 -1.82 6.86
CA GLN A 165 17.82 -1.92 6.33
C GLN A 165 17.91 -2.77 5.05
N ASP A 166 17.05 -3.78 4.94
CA ASP A 166 16.93 -4.66 3.78
C ASP A 166 16.13 -4.02 2.62
N GLY A 167 15.59 -2.81 2.83
CA GLY A 167 14.94 -2.02 1.79
C GLY A 167 13.41 -1.95 1.85
N ALA A 168 12.79 -2.27 3.00
CA ALA A 168 11.38 -1.95 3.18
C ALA A 168 11.15 -0.44 3.04
N TRP A 169 10.07 -0.06 2.35
CA TRP A 169 9.72 1.34 2.11
C TRP A 169 9.00 1.99 3.29
N GLY A 170 8.57 1.20 4.26
CA GLY A 170 7.79 1.62 5.42
C GLY A 170 7.16 0.42 6.11
N MET A 171 6.11 0.68 6.87
CA MET A 171 5.29 -0.33 7.54
C MET A 171 3.82 -0.17 7.14
N SER A 172 3.09 -1.28 7.10
CA SER A 172 1.62 -1.26 7.03
C SER A 172 0.97 -1.93 8.23
N THR A 173 -0.24 -1.50 8.59
CA THR A 173 -1.10 -2.16 9.59
C THR A 173 -2.43 -2.60 9.00
N GLY A 174 -3.00 -3.65 9.60
CA GLY A 174 -4.33 -4.18 9.32
C GLY A 174 -5.12 -4.33 10.60
N LEU A 175 -5.61 -3.22 11.14
CA LEU A 175 -6.13 -3.15 12.51
C LEU A 175 -7.54 -3.74 12.66
N ILE A 176 -8.17 -4.16 11.56
CA ILE A 176 -9.39 -4.96 11.57
C ILE A 176 -9.09 -6.47 11.67
N TYR A 177 -7.87 -6.89 11.34
CA TYR A 177 -7.49 -8.29 11.17
C TYR A 177 -6.70 -8.81 12.37
N VAL A 178 -6.77 -10.11 12.64
CA VAL A 178 -5.91 -10.77 13.62
C VAL A 178 -4.52 -11.02 13.01
N PRO A 179 -3.41 -10.76 13.73
CA PRO A 179 -3.36 -10.28 15.12
C PRO A 179 -3.31 -8.75 15.28
N GLY A 180 -3.25 -7.96 14.20
CA GLY A 180 -3.10 -6.51 14.25
C GLY A 180 -4.18 -5.78 15.07
N THR A 181 -5.41 -6.31 15.08
CA THR A 181 -6.54 -5.78 15.87
C THR A 181 -6.29 -5.79 17.37
N TYR A 182 -5.38 -6.64 17.87
CA TYR A 182 -5.01 -6.72 19.28
C TYR A 182 -3.93 -5.70 19.68
N ALA A 183 -3.21 -5.13 18.70
CA ALA A 183 -2.16 -4.17 18.97
C ALA A 183 -2.76 -2.85 19.48
N LYS A 184 -2.22 -2.37 20.61
CA LYS A 184 -2.55 -1.04 21.15
C LYS A 184 -1.85 0.05 20.34
N THR A 185 -2.39 1.26 20.36
CA THR A 185 -1.78 2.40 19.66
C THR A 185 -0.34 2.63 20.10
N GLU A 186 -0.04 2.45 21.39
CA GLU A 186 1.30 2.61 21.96
C GLU A 186 2.30 1.57 21.42
N GLU A 187 1.88 0.32 21.21
CA GLU A 187 2.70 -0.71 20.53
C GLU A 187 3.05 -0.27 19.11
N LEU A 188 2.06 0.24 18.37
CA LEU A 188 2.23 0.69 16.98
C LEU A 188 3.15 1.91 16.88
N ILE A 189 3.05 2.86 17.82
CA ILE A 189 3.92 4.04 17.90
C ILE A 189 5.38 3.63 18.10
N GLU A 190 5.66 2.69 19.02
CA GLU A 190 7.03 2.25 19.29
C GLU A 190 7.69 1.56 18.09
N ILE A 191 6.92 0.78 17.32
CA ILE A 191 7.40 0.18 16.07
C ILE A 191 7.57 1.25 14.98
N ALA A 192 6.59 2.16 14.84
CA ALA A 192 6.63 3.23 13.84
C ALA A 192 7.80 4.20 14.04
N LYS A 193 8.24 4.44 15.28
CA LYS A 193 9.47 5.23 15.56
C LYS A 193 10.72 4.60 14.92
N VAL A 194 10.82 3.28 14.87
CA VAL A 194 11.92 2.59 14.19
C VAL A 194 11.84 2.79 12.67
N VAL A 195 10.63 2.76 12.11
CA VAL A 195 10.38 3.05 10.68
C VAL A 195 10.79 4.48 10.33
N SER A 196 10.42 5.44 11.18
CA SER A 196 10.76 6.85 11.04
C SER A 196 12.26 7.11 11.01
N GLN A 197 13.03 6.45 11.90
CA GLN A 197 14.50 6.52 11.92
C GLN A 197 15.17 6.08 10.60
N ASN A 198 14.43 5.36 9.75
CA ASN A 198 14.88 4.89 8.44
C ASN A 198 14.14 5.57 7.27
N ASN A 199 13.48 6.72 7.51
CA ASN A 199 12.75 7.52 6.52
C ASN A 199 11.60 6.77 5.83
N GLY A 200 10.99 5.78 6.50
CA GLY A 200 9.84 5.04 5.98
C GLY A 200 8.51 5.74 6.24
N ILE A 201 7.45 5.18 5.66
CA ILE A 201 6.05 5.64 5.87
C ILE A 201 5.26 4.68 6.76
N TYR A 202 4.14 5.17 7.30
CA TYR A 202 3.12 4.37 7.98
C TYR A 202 1.85 4.29 7.13
N ALA A 203 1.56 3.11 6.56
CA ALA A 203 0.30 2.83 5.88
C ALA A 203 -0.67 2.09 6.81
N SER A 204 -1.97 2.34 6.71
CA SER A 204 -2.94 1.65 7.58
C SER A 204 -4.25 1.34 6.88
N HIS A 205 -4.61 0.06 6.89
CA HIS A 205 -6.01 -0.33 7.00
C HIS A 205 -6.41 -0.12 8.46
N ILE A 206 -7.03 1.03 8.68
CA ILE A 206 -7.38 1.57 9.99
C ILE A 206 -8.35 0.68 10.75
N ARG A 207 -8.40 0.85 12.08
CA ARG A 207 -9.09 -0.06 13.01
C ARG A 207 -10.59 -0.19 12.77
N ASN A 208 -11.21 0.83 12.21
CA ASN A 208 -12.63 0.80 11.91
C ASN A 208 -12.94 1.66 10.69
N GLU A 209 -13.77 1.12 9.80
CA GLU A 209 -14.26 1.82 8.61
C GLU A 209 -15.78 2.05 8.69
N GLY A 210 -16.42 1.71 9.81
CA GLY A 210 -17.85 1.92 10.03
C GLY A 210 -18.13 3.18 10.86
N THR A 211 -19.01 3.04 11.85
CA THR A 211 -19.42 4.16 12.70
C THR A 211 -18.31 4.76 13.56
N ASN A 212 -17.19 4.06 13.74
CA ASN A 212 -16.03 4.55 14.49
C ASN A 212 -14.89 5.02 13.56
N LEU A 213 -15.19 5.33 12.30
CA LEU A 213 -14.21 5.79 11.30
C LEU A 213 -13.37 6.97 11.79
N LEU A 214 -14.01 8.01 12.36
CA LEU A 214 -13.30 9.23 12.75
C LEU A 214 -12.24 8.98 13.83
N ALA A 215 -12.56 8.14 14.82
CA ALA A 215 -11.59 7.76 15.85
C ALA A 215 -10.45 6.90 15.29
N ALA A 216 -10.73 6.06 14.28
CA ALA A 216 -9.70 5.25 13.64
C ALA A 216 -8.76 6.10 12.76
N VAL A 217 -9.27 7.18 12.15
CA VAL A 217 -8.45 8.18 11.45
C VAL A 217 -7.60 8.97 12.43
N ASP A 218 -8.17 9.42 13.56
CA ASP A 218 -7.42 10.10 14.62
C ASP A 218 -6.30 9.21 15.19
N GLU A 219 -6.54 7.91 15.34
CA GLU A 219 -5.51 6.95 15.75
C GLU A 219 -4.35 6.90 14.75
N ALA A 220 -4.62 6.79 13.45
CA ALA A 220 -3.58 6.76 12.43
C ALA A 220 -2.76 8.06 12.39
N LEU A 221 -3.43 9.21 12.52
CA LEU A 221 -2.78 10.53 12.58
C LEU A 221 -1.95 10.69 13.87
N ARG A 222 -2.44 10.18 15.01
CA ARG A 222 -1.70 10.16 16.27
C ARG A 222 -0.40 9.35 16.12
N ILE A 223 -0.46 8.17 15.50
CA ILE A 223 0.73 7.34 15.25
C ILE A 223 1.75 8.12 14.40
N GLY A 224 1.31 8.71 13.28
CA GLY A 224 2.18 9.51 12.42
C GLY A 224 2.84 10.69 13.15
N LYS A 225 2.06 11.39 13.97
CA LYS A 225 2.54 12.53 14.76
C LYS A 225 3.56 12.13 15.82
N GLU A 226 3.26 11.11 16.63
CA GLU A 226 4.12 10.70 17.74
C GLU A 226 5.37 9.93 17.31
N ALA A 227 5.35 9.33 16.12
CA ALA A 227 6.51 8.67 15.53
C ALA A 227 7.21 9.52 14.45
N GLU A 228 6.72 10.72 14.17
CA GLU A 228 7.31 11.71 13.24
C GLU A 228 7.52 11.15 11.81
N LEU A 229 6.51 10.49 11.24
CA LEU A 229 6.59 9.93 9.88
C LEU A 229 5.30 10.15 9.06
N PRO A 230 5.39 10.11 7.71
CA PRO A 230 4.22 10.23 6.85
C PRO A 230 3.20 9.12 7.09
N VAL A 231 1.92 9.47 7.00
CA VAL A 231 0.78 8.56 7.14
C VAL A 231 0.08 8.38 5.80
N HIS A 232 -0.28 7.13 5.49
CA HIS A 232 -1.13 6.77 4.36
C HIS A 232 -2.33 5.94 4.83
N ILE A 233 -3.54 6.45 4.65
CA ILE A 233 -4.77 5.74 5.00
C ILE A 233 -5.20 4.94 3.78
N SER A 234 -5.06 3.62 3.89
CA SER A 234 -5.36 2.69 2.81
C SER A 234 -6.85 2.65 2.48
N HIS A 235 -7.18 2.49 1.19
CA HIS A 235 -8.51 2.22 0.65
C HIS A 235 -9.65 2.95 1.38
N PHE A 236 -9.46 4.26 1.53
CA PHE A 236 -10.21 5.13 2.42
C PHE A 236 -11.70 5.15 2.06
N LYS A 237 -12.52 4.71 3.02
CA LYS A 237 -13.95 4.49 2.80
C LYS A 237 -14.73 4.55 4.11
N TYR A 238 -16.05 4.47 3.98
CA TYR A 238 -16.92 3.99 5.04
C TYR A 238 -17.51 2.61 4.65
N SER A 239 -18.00 1.85 5.63
CA SER A 239 -18.72 0.60 5.45
C SER A 239 -19.94 0.55 6.37
N GLY A 240 -21.10 0.13 5.83
CA GLY A 240 -22.38 0.14 6.53
C GLY A 240 -23.19 1.41 6.28
N ARG A 241 -24.52 1.28 6.18
CA ARG A 241 -25.45 2.39 5.91
C ARG A 241 -25.46 3.44 7.01
N ASP A 242 -25.20 3.01 8.23
CA ASP A 242 -25.09 3.84 9.43
C ASP A 242 -23.85 4.76 9.43
N ALA A 243 -22.85 4.47 8.59
CA ALA A 243 -21.64 5.27 8.44
C ALA A 243 -21.65 6.19 7.20
N TRP A 244 -22.74 6.20 6.42
CA TRP A 244 -22.82 6.99 5.18
C TRP A 244 -22.62 8.49 5.45
N GLY A 245 -21.69 9.10 4.71
CA GLY A 245 -21.33 10.51 4.83
C GLY A 245 -20.19 10.81 5.80
N LEU A 246 -19.82 9.88 6.69
CA LEU A 246 -18.70 10.09 7.64
C LEU A 246 -17.36 10.34 6.94
N VAL A 247 -17.17 9.79 5.74
CA VAL A 247 -15.93 10.03 4.97
C VAL A 247 -15.67 11.52 4.73
N ARG A 248 -16.70 12.37 4.61
CA ARG A 248 -16.52 13.82 4.45
C ARG A 248 -15.86 14.44 5.68
N ARG A 249 -16.28 14.01 6.87
CA ARG A 249 -15.70 14.43 8.15
C ARG A 249 -14.29 13.87 8.34
N ALA A 250 -14.05 12.66 7.87
CA ALA A 250 -12.72 12.06 7.88
C ALA A 250 -11.74 12.78 6.92
N VAL A 251 -12.20 13.27 5.77
CA VAL A 251 -11.41 14.14 4.89
C VAL A 251 -11.00 15.42 5.62
N GLU A 252 -11.95 16.07 6.32
CA GLU A 252 -11.66 17.27 7.11
C GLU A 252 -10.59 17.03 8.19
N GLN A 253 -10.55 15.84 8.81
CA GLN A 253 -9.48 15.46 9.76
C GLN A 253 -8.11 15.40 9.09
N ILE A 254 -8.03 14.77 7.90
CA ILE A 254 -6.78 14.67 7.13
C ILE A 254 -6.32 16.06 6.67
N GLU A 255 -7.22 16.88 6.15
CA GLU A 255 -6.93 18.26 5.71
C GLU A 255 -6.46 19.13 6.88
N THR A 256 -7.09 19.00 8.05
CA THR A 256 -6.67 19.70 9.27
C THR A 256 -5.28 19.27 9.71
N ALA A 257 -4.98 17.96 9.70
CA ALA A 257 -3.64 17.46 10.05
C ALA A 257 -2.57 17.96 9.07
N ARG A 258 -2.89 18.01 7.77
CA ARG A 258 -2.00 18.60 6.74
C ARG A 258 -1.76 20.08 6.98
N ALA A 259 -2.80 20.86 7.30
CA ALA A 259 -2.67 22.28 7.62
C ALA A 259 -1.81 22.52 8.88
N GLN A 260 -1.72 21.54 9.78
CA GLN A 260 -0.86 21.54 10.96
C GLN A 260 0.56 20.98 10.69
N GLY A 261 0.90 20.69 9.43
CA GLY A 261 2.25 20.27 9.02
C GLY A 261 2.47 18.76 8.95
N GLN A 262 1.47 17.92 9.21
CA GLN A 262 1.62 16.47 9.02
C GLN A 262 1.56 16.09 7.54
N VAL A 263 2.37 15.10 7.14
CA VAL A 263 2.24 14.46 5.82
C VAL A 263 1.26 13.30 5.94
N ALA A 264 -0.01 13.54 5.61
CA ALA A 264 -1.06 12.53 5.60
C ALA A 264 -1.61 12.35 4.19
N THR A 265 -1.86 11.12 3.75
CA THR A 265 -2.40 10.80 2.41
C THR A 265 -3.40 9.66 2.50
N ALA A 266 -4.15 9.42 1.43
CA ALA A 266 -5.09 8.31 1.34
C ALA A 266 -5.21 7.83 -0.11
N ASP A 267 -5.50 6.56 -0.30
CA ASP A 267 -5.87 5.96 -1.58
C ASP A 267 -7.34 5.50 -1.57
N GLN A 268 -7.90 5.26 -2.76
CA GLN A 268 -9.20 4.62 -2.90
C GLN A 268 -9.28 3.87 -4.22
N TYR A 269 -10.02 2.75 -4.24
CA TYR A 269 -10.41 2.08 -5.47
C TYR A 269 -11.79 2.60 -5.96
N PRO A 270 -12.05 2.65 -7.28
CA PRO A 270 -13.24 3.28 -7.86
C PRO A 270 -14.47 2.35 -7.87
N TYR A 271 -14.76 1.68 -6.74
CA TYR A 271 -15.87 0.74 -6.60
C TYR A 271 -16.64 0.98 -5.30
N ILE A 272 -17.95 0.69 -5.33
CA ILE A 272 -18.84 0.81 -4.17
C ILE A 272 -18.86 -0.43 -3.27
N ALA A 273 -18.09 -1.46 -3.60
CA ALA A 273 -18.00 -2.71 -2.86
C ALA A 273 -16.55 -2.98 -2.44
N SER A 274 -16.36 -3.47 -1.22
CA SER A 274 -15.08 -4.02 -0.76
C SER A 274 -15.02 -5.53 -0.95
N SER A 275 -13.82 -6.10 -0.85
CA SER A 275 -13.60 -7.55 -0.85
C SER A 275 -12.53 -7.89 0.17
N THR A 276 -12.80 -8.86 1.04
CA THR A 276 -11.84 -9.39 2.02
C THR A 276 -12.29 -10.77 2.52
N SER A 277 -11.54 -11.34 3.45
CA SER A 277 -11.82 -12.64 4.07
C SER A 277 -13.14 -12.67 4.86
N LEU A 278 -13.85 -13.80 4.75
CA LEU A 278 -15.15 -13.97 5.38
C LEU A 278 -15.04 -14.05 6.91
N ASP A 279 -14.04 -14.74 7.43
CA ASP A 279 -13.80 -14.87 8.87
C ASP A 279 -13.54 -13.52 9.54
N ALA A 280 -12.71 -12.66 8.94
CA ALA A 280 -12.47 -11.31 9.45
C ALA A 280 -13.73 -10.42 9.49
N THR A 281 -14.72 -10.73 8.65
CA THR A 281 -15.92 -9.89 8.51
C THR A 281 -17.09 -10.34 9.36
N ILE A 282 -17.16 -11.63 9.73
CA ILE A 282 -18.31 -12.20 10.46
C ILE A 282 -17.95 -12.76 11.84
N ILE A 283 -16.74 -13.28 12.04
CA ILE A 283 -16.36 -13.92 13.31
C ILE A 283 -15.85 -12.85 14.27
N PRO A 284 -16.32 -12.83 15.53
CA PRO A 284 -15.80 -11.87 16.50
C PRO A 284 -14.31 -12.12 16.78
N THR A 285 -13.52 -11.05 16.80
CA THR A 285 -12.06 -11.12 16.86
C THR A 285 -11.51 -11.87 18.07
N TRP A 286 -12.19 -11.85 19.23
CA TRP A 286 -11.78 -12.62 20.41
C TRP A 286 -11.83 -14.14 20.19
N ALA A 287 -12.73 -14.62 19.31
CA ALA A 287 -12.88 -16.05 19.02
C ALA A 287 -11.77 -16.58 18.11
N LEU A 288 -11.07 -15.68 17.39
CA LEU A 288 -9.95 -16.00 16.50
C LEU A 288 -8.60 -16.11 17.25
N ALA A 289 -8.54 -15.70 18.52
CA ALA A 289 -7.32 -15.72 19.32
C ALA A 289 -6.77 -17.15 19.49
N GLY A 290 -5.47 -17.36 19.36
CA GLY A 290 -4.88 -18.71 19.42
C GLY A 290 -5.12 -19.57 18.18
N GLY A 291 -5.64 -18.98 17.10
CA GLY A 291 -5.70 -19.58 15.77
C GLY A 291 -6.82 -20.61 15.58
N ARG A 292 -6.75 -21.32 14.45
CA ARG A 292 -7.85 -22.16 13.94
C ARG A 292 -8.27 -23.28 14.91
N LYS A 293 -7.31 -23.94 15.56
CA LYS A 293 -7.60 -25.02 16.52
C LYS A 293 -8.45 -24.50 17.68
N ALA A 294 -8.02 -23.40 18.30
CA ALA A 294 -8.74 -22.76 19.40
C ALA A 294 -10.11 -22.24 18.95
N LEU A 295 -10.23 -21.70 17.74
CA LEU A 295 -11.52 -21.30 17.18
C LEU A 295 -12.51 -22.49 17.10
N ILE A 296 -12.06 -23.65 16.60
CA ILE A 296 -12.90 -24.85 16.50
C ILE A 296 -13.36 -25.29 17.89
N GLU A 297 -12.44 -25.37 18.86
CA GLU A 297 -12.78 -25.70 20.25
C GLU A 297 -13.82 -24.74 20.85
N ARG A 298 -13.72 -23.43 20.56
CA ARG A 298 -14.72 -22.44 21.01
C ARG A 298 -16.06 -22.54 20.28
N LEU A 299 -16.08 -22.98 19.03
CA LEU A 299 -17.31 -23.19 18.26
C LEU A 299 -18.09 -24.42 18.76
N ASP A 300 -17.37 -25.44 19.22
CA ASP A 300 -17.91 -26.67 19.80
C ASP A 300 -18.37 -26.48 21.26
N ASP A 301 -17.80 -25.51 21.98
CA ASP A 301 -18.27 -25.14 23.32
C ASP A 301 -19.72 -24.61 23.28
N PRO A 302 -20.65 -25.16 24.09
CA PRO A 302 -22.06 -24.79 24.03
C PRO A 302 -22.35 -23.31 24.31
N LYS A 303 -21.57 -22.64 25.16
CA LYS A 303 -21.80 -21.25 25.56
C LYS A 303 -21.10 -20.29 24.59
N GLN A 304 -19.81 -20.54 24.34
CA GLN A 304 -18.99 -19.72 23.45
C GLN A 304 -19.46 -19.85 22.01
N GLY A 305 -19.77 -21.06 21.54
CA GLY A 305 -20.28 -21.30 20.19
C GLY A 305 -21.61 -20.62 19.93
N ALA A 306 -22.53 -20.64 20.91
CA ALA A 306 -23.80 -19.90 20.82
C ALA A 306 -23.56 -18.39 20.72
N ARG A 307 -22.67 -17.84 21.55
CA ARG A 307 -22.28 -16.42 21.50
C ARG A 307 -21.65 -16.03 20.16
N ILE A 308 -20.75 -16.86 19.63
CA ILE A 308 -20.11 -16.63 18.32
C ILE A 308 -21.17 -16.61 17.20
N ARG A 309 -22.07 -17.61 17.16
CA ARG A 309 -23.16 -17.69 16.17
C ARG A 309 -24.10 -16.50 16.24
N GLN A 310 -24.43 -16.03 17.44
CA GLN A 310 -25.23 -14.82 17.63
C GLN A 310 -24.51 -13.60 17.03
N THR A 311 -23.24 -13.37 17.38
CA THR A 311 -22.48 -12.24 16.83
C THR A 311 -22.31 -12.32 15.31
N MET A 312 -22.10 -13.52 14.75
CA MET A 312 -22.06 -13.72 13.29
C MET A 312 -23.39 -13.32 12.64
N THR A 313 -24.53 -13.68 13.25
CA THR A 313 -25.87 -13.31 12.76
C THR A 313 -26.08 -11.79 12.79
N GLU A 314 -25.65 -11.12 13.86
CA GLU A 314 -25.71 -9.67 13.99
C GLU A 314 -24.82 -8.96 12.94
N ASN A 315 -23.60 -9.48 12.73
CA ASN A 315 -22.67 -8.95 11.73
C ASN A 315 -23.20 -9.11 10.30
N LEU A 316 -23.85 -10.23 9.98
CA LEU A 316 -24.51 -10.44 8.69
C LEU A 316 -25.64 -9.44 8.46
N LYS A 317 -26.46 -9.16 9.48
CA LYS A 317 -27.55 -8.17 9.38
C LYS A 317 -27.05 -6.76 9.11
N LYS A 318 -25.92 -6.35 9.70
CA LYS A 318 -25.31 -5.03 9.48
C LYS A 318 -24.79 -4.81 8.06
N ARG A 319 -24.57 -5.90 7.31
CA ARG A 319 -23.98 -5.87 5.96
C ARG A 319 -25.02 -5.88 4.83
N ASN A 320 -26.30 -6.08 5.14
CA ASN A 320 -27.44 -6.02 4.21
C ASN A 320 -28.21 -4.68 4.37
#